data_AF-A0A5Q4SK37-F1
#
_entry.id   AF-A0A5Q4SK37-F1
#
_cell.length_a   1.000
_cell.length_b   1.000
_cell.length_c   1.000
_cell.angle_alpha   90.00
_cell.angle_beta   90.00
_cell.angle_gamma   90.00
#
_symmetry.space_group_name_H-M   'P 1'
#
loop_
_entity.id
_entity.type
_entity.pdbx_description
1 polymer ?
#
loop_
_entity_poly.entity_id
_entity_poly.type
_entity_poly.pdbx_seq_one_letter_code
_entity_poly.pdbx_strand_id
1 'polypeptide(L)' 'MASTERQTDRQAEYVCPACKQPVATVPARHKTLGIFVPHWGPGPCHNSGCGSYEAPEESGSVRGAGSASR' A
#
# COMPACT_ATOMS: atom_id res chain seq x y z
N MET A 1 16.39 20.39 -16.79
CA MET A 1 15.08 20.57 -17.46
C MET A 1 14.13 19.52 -16.88
N ALA A 2 12.96 19.97 -16.43
CA ALA A 2 12.10 19.33 -15.44
C ALA A 2 11.31 18.13 -15.99
N SER A 3 11.77 16.90 -15.73
CA SER A 3 11.07 15.70 -16.26
C SER A 3 10.96 14.52 -15.31
N THR A 4 11.60 14.54 -14.14
CA THR A 4 11.42 13.48 -13.12
C THR A 4 10.34 13.82 -12.09
N GLU A 5 9.86 15.07 -12.05
CA GLU A 5 9.00 15.58 -10.98
C GLU A 5 7.50 15.43 -11.26
N ARG A 6 7.07 15.16 -12.50
CA ARG A 6 5.63 15.09 -12.85
C ARG A 6 4.99 13.71 -12.81
N GLN A 7 5.74 12.62 -12.66
CA GLN A 7 5.18 11.28 -12.92
C GLN A 7 4.65 10.57 -11.66
N THR A 8 5.15 10.91 -10.48
CA THR A 8 4.73 10.33 -9.19
C THR A 8 3.79 11.24 -8.40
N ASP A 9 3.70 12.53 -8.72
CA ASP A 9 3.07 13.54 -7.84
C ASP A 9 1.53 13.46 -7.76
N ARG A 10 0.86 13.00 -8.81
CA ARG A 10 -0.60 12.89 -8.82
C ARG A 10 -1.06 11.52 -8.35
N GLN A 11 -0.45 10.98 -7.28
CA GLN A 11 -0.88 9.72 -6.69
C GLN A 11 -2.36 9.86 -6.34
N ALA A 12 -3.21 9.12 -7.08
CA ALA A 12 -4.64 9.15 -6.86
C ALA A 12 -4.89 8.77 -5.40
N GLU A 13 -5.49 9.68 -4.64
CA GLU A 13 -5.86 9.39 -3.26
C GLU A 13 -6.93 8.29 -3.28
N TYR A 14 -6.60 7.15 -2.68
CA TYR A 14 -7.53 6.04 -2.59
C TYR A 14 -8.60 6.35 -1.55
N VAL A 15 -9.86 6.04 -1.89
CA VAL A 15 -11.01 6.24 -1.00
C VAL A 15 -11.72 4.92 -0.75
N CYS A 16 -12.18 4.71 0.48
CA CYS A 16 -13.00 3.56 0.80
C CYS A 16 -14.33 3.64 0.04
N PRO A 17 -14.75 2.60 -0.70
CA PRO A 17 -16.00 2.66 -1.44
C PRO A 17 -17.25 2.75 -0.53
N ALA A 18 -17.16 2.29 0.72
CA ALA A 18 -18.26 2.27 1.67
C ALA A 18 -18.42 3.59 2.44
N CYS A 19 -17.38 4.07 3.13
CA CYS A 19 -17.46 5.28 3.96
C CYS A 19 -16.93 6.55 3.29
N LYS A 20 -16.37 6.43 2.08
CA LYS A 20 -15.78 7.53 1.29
C LYS A 20 -14.62 8.27 1.97
N GLN A 21 -14.09 7.71 3.06
CA GLN A 21 -12.92 8.26 3.73
C GLN A 21 -11.64 7.92 2.94
N PRO A 22 -10.62 8.80 2.97
CA PRO A 22 -9.32 8.50 2.40
C PRO A 22 -8.70 7.31 3.12
N VAL A 23 -8.05 6.43 2.36
CA VAL A 23 -7.33 5.26 2.88
C VAL A 23 -5.87 5.33 2.46
N ALA A 24 -5.01 4.67 3.23
CA ALA A 24 -3.58 4.62 2.92
C ALA A 24 -3.35 3.95 1.57
N THR A 25 -2.35 4.43 0.82
CA THR A 25 -1.87 3.76 -0.38
C THR A 25 -0.83 2.71 0.04
N VAL A 26 -1.12 1.43 -0.18
CA VAL A 26 -0.21 0.35 0.21
C VAL A 26 0.50 -0.25 -1.02
N PRO A 27 1.82 -0.51 -0.94
CA PRO A 27 2.52 -1.20 -2.00
C PRO A 27 2.16 -2.69 -1.97
N ALA A 28 1.64 -3.19 -3.07
CA ALA A 28 1.34 -4.59 -3.26
C ALA A 28 2.16 -5.15 -4.42
N ARG A 29 2.36 -6.47 -4.43
CA ARG A 29 3.10 -7.16 -5.48
C ARG A 29 2.23 -8.26 -6.03
N HIS A 30 2.03 -8.26 -7.34
CA HIS A 30 1.42 -9.40 -8.02
C HIS A 30 2.48 -10.13 -8.83
N LYS A 31 2.35 -11.45 -8.93
CA LYS A 31 3.26 -12.27 -9.70
C LYS A 31 2.70 -12.46 -11.10
N THR A 32 3.48 -12.06 -12.10
CA THR A 32 3.10 -12.14 -13.51
C THR A 32 4.24 -12.80 -14.27
N LEU A 33 3.98 -13.95 -14.91
CA LEU A 33 4.95 -14.70 -15.72
C LEU A 33 6.28 -14.98 -14.98
N GLY A 34 6.22 -15.25 -13.69
CA GLY A 34 7.40 -15.53 -12.86
C GLY A 34 8.11 -14.31 -12.29
N ILE A 35 7.72 -13.09 -12.66
CA ILE A 35 8.28 -11.83 -12.17
C ILE A 35 7.33 -11.19 -11.15
N PHE A 36 7.86 -10.56 -10.11
CA PHE A 36 7.07 -9.74 -9.18
C PHE A 36 6.99 -8.30 -9.68
N VAL A 37 5.78 -7.84 -9.98
CA VAL A 37 5.52 -6.48 -10.43
C VAL A 37 4.93 -5.67 -9.27
N PRO A 38 5.51 -4.50 -8.92
CA PRO A 38 4.95 -3.63 -7.90
C PRO A 38 3.72 -2.91 -8.44
N HIS A 39 2.68 -2.82 -7.62
CA HIS A 39 1.54 -1.96 -7.85
C HIS A 39 1.14 -1.26 -6.55
N TRP A 40 0.45 -0.14 -6.68
CA TRP A 40 -0.11 0.61 -5.56
C TRP A 40 -1.62 0.41 -5.55
N GLY A 41 -2.20 0.20 -4.37
CA GLY A 41 -3.63 -0.03 -4.21
C GLY A 41 -4.18 0.59 -2.93
N PRO A 42 -5.51 0.59 -2.76
CA PRO A 42 -6.14 1.03 -1.53
C PRO A 42 -5.75 0.07 -0.39
N GLY A 43 -5.32 0.65 0.73
CA GLY A 43 -5.13 -0.06 1.99
C GLY A 43 -6.46 -0.33 2.70
N PRO A 44 -6.40 -1.11 3.81
CA PRO A 44 -7.57 -1.44 4.61
C PRO A 44 -8.23 -0.19 5.21
N CYS A 45 -9.55 -0.25 5.39
CA CYS A 45 -10.29 0.84 6.02
C CYS A 45 -10.13 0.77 7.53
N HIS A 46 -9.62 1.84 8.15
CA HIS A 46 -9.44 1.92 9.61
C HIS A 46 -10.59 2.62 10.35
N ASN A 47 -11.69 2.95 9.66
CA ASN A 47 -12.87 3.54 10.29
C ASN A 47 -13.72 2.45 10.97
N SER A 48 -13.74 2.41 12.30
CA SER A 48 -14.48 1.40 13.09
C SER A 48 -16.00 1.43 12.91
N GLY A 49 -16.55 2.53 12.37
CA GLY A 49 -17.97 2.62 12.00
C GLY A 49 -18.28 2.14 10.57
N CYS A 50 -17.28 1.69 9.81
CA CYS A 50 -17.44 1.27 8.43
C CYS A 50 -17.80 -0.22 8.34
N GLY A 51 -18.78 -0.58 7.50
CA GLY A 51 -19.09 -1.98 7.22
C GLY A 51 -17.97 -2.75 6.52
N SER A 52 -16.97 -2.03 5.99
CA SER A 52 -15.74 -2.58 5.39
C SER A 52 -14.51 -2.37 6.28
N TYR A 53 -14.69 -2.14 7.59
CA TYR A 53 -13.59 -2.06 8.54
C TYR A 53 -12.86 -3.41 8.59
N GLU A 54 -11.59 -3.41 8.20
CA GLU A 54 -10.70 -4.53 8.41
C GLU A 54 -9.89 -4.23 9.67
N ALA A 55 -10.03 -5.08 10.69
CA ALA A 55 -9.19 -4.98 11.86
C ALA A 55 -7.73 -5.10 11.42
N PRO A 56 -6.79 -4.31 11.98
CA PRO A 56 -5.40 -4.39 11.60
C PRO A 56 -4.90 -5.80 11.90
N GLU A 57 -4.82 -6.63 10.87
CA GLU A 57 -4.03 -7.83 10.89
C GLU A 57 -2.59 -7.38 11.02
N GLU A 58 -1.90 -7.89 12.04
CA GLU A 58 -0.47 -7.70 12.25
C GLU A 58 0.25 -8.36 11.05
N SER A 59 0.23 -7.69 9.90
CA SER A 59 0.91 -8.10 8.69
C SER A 59 2.39 -8.01 9.02
N GLY A 60 2.91 -9.14 9.47
CA GLY A 60 4.29 -9.37 9.87
C GLY A 60 5.22 -8.83 8.81
N SER A 61 5.67 -7.60 9.02
CA SER A 61 6.96 -7.16 8.56
C SER A 61 7.95 -8.10 9.22
N VAL A 62 8.29 -9.20 8.54
CA VAL A 62 9.53 -9.92 8.84
C VAL A 62 10.62 -8.89 8.57
N ARG A 63 10.97 -8.16 9.63
CA ARG A 63 12.22 -7.44 9.75
C ARG A 63 13.28 -8.48 9.40
N GLY A 64 13.84 -8.36 8.21
CA GLY A 64 15.09 -8.99 7.86
C GLY A 64 16.18 -8.40 8.75
N ALA A 65 16.17 -8.78 10.03
CA ALA A 65 17.28 -8.66 10.94
C ALA A 65 18.31 -9.72 10.53
N GLY A 66 18.96 -9.49 9.40
CA GLY A 66 20.26 -10.09 9.10
C GLY A 66 21.33 -9.15 9.64
N SER A 67 21.56 -9.21 10.95
CA SER A 67 22.71 -8.57 11.59
C SER A 67 24.02 -9.12 11.01
N ALA A 68 24.88 -8.18 10.60
CA ALA A 68 26.34 -8.21 10.47
C ALA A 68 27.11 -9.54 10.66
N SER A 69 28.09 -9.79 9.78
CA SER A 69 29.48 -10.09 10.18
C SER A 69 30.44 -9.80 9.02
N ARG A 70 31.65 -9.39 9.40
CA ARG A 70 32.73 -8.77 8.60
C ARG A 70 33.21 -9.57 7.40
#